data_AF-A0A8T2QKG9-F1
#
_entry.id   AF-A0A8T2QKG9-F1
#
_cell.length_a   1.000
_cell.length_b   1.000
_cell.length_c   1.000
_cell.angle_alpha   90.00
_cell.angle_beta   90.00
_cell.angle_gamma   90.00
#
_symmetry.space_group_name_H-M   'P 1'
#
loop_
_entity.id
_entity.type
_entity.pdbx_description
1 polymer ?
#
loop_
_entity_poly.entity_id
_entity_poly.type
_entity_poly.pdbx_seq_one_letter_code
_entity_poly.pdbx_strand_id
1 'polypeptide(L)'
;MTTMASLTKISHRFSSFASSNSSVAPPFAVACARSSISASFGSHYYLQQTSRDKRAHHRALQARKSIGFHVLATAAEIPTAETENAVDTQPIKEFLEELKSLGRIRIIVNTGVGVLESVTSLEKLFYHNVPGKGEYANLMNKEENVDFHLLLPKVKSAKFTKGKSMTGNIPTYMIRLLDDEEKAAALFLVMWKPDTKGEYDEGQVEAFESLLGKHGDTCYFKK
;
A
#
# COMPACT_ATOMS: atom_id res chain seq x y z
N MET A 1 63.05 -22.00 14.59
CA MET A 1 62.51 -21.73 13.23
C MET A 1 62.83 -22.92 12.36
N THR A 2 61.99 -23.18 11.35
CA THR A 2 62.06 -24.24 10.32
C THR A 2 61.05 -25.37 10.51
N THR A 3 60.13 -25.37 9.55
CA THR A 3 59.04 -26.28 9.18
C THR A 3 59.53 -27.66 8.75
N MET A 4 58.67 -28.69 8.89
CA MET A 4 58.61 -29.83 7.97
C MET A 4 57.17 -30.36 7.94
N ALA A 5 56.57 -30.32 6.74
CA ALA A 5 55.31 -30.93 6.39
C ALA A 5 55.52 -32.42 6.05
N SER A 6 54.51 -33.26 6.31
CA SER A 6 54.46 -34.63 5.79
C SER A 6 53.17 -34.83 5.01
N LEU A 7 53.33 -35.10 3.72
CA LEU A 7 52.32 -35.51 2.76
C LEU A 7 52.13 -37.02 2.85
N THR A 8 50.89 -37.50 2.80
CA THR A 8 50.63 -38.90 2.45
C THR A 8 49.49 -39.00 1.45
N LYS A 9 49.86 -39.43 0.24
CA LYS A 9 49.00 -39.91 -0.85
C LYS A 9 48.28 -41.18 -0.41
N ILE A 10 46.98 -41.32 -0.71
CA ILE A 10 46.36 -42.63 -0.94
C ILE A 10 45.54 -42.57 -2.24
N SER A 11 45.77 -43.60 -3.04
CA SER A 11 45.36 -43.81 -4.42
C SER A 11 44.08 -44.64 -4.52
N HIS A 12 43.25 -44.28 -5.52
CA HIS A 12 42.28 -45.05 -6.31
C HIS A 12 41.78 -46.43 -5.86
N ARG A 13 40.44 -46.61 -5.95
CA ARG A 13 39.85 -47.76 -6.66
C ARG A 13 38.47 -47.42 -7.24
N PHE A 14 38.37 -47.54 -8.56
CA PHE A 14 37.13 -47.70 -9.32
C PHE A 14 36.71 -49.17 -9.26
N SER A 15 35.41 -49.44 -9.13
CA SER A 15 34.80 -50.66 -9.65
C SER A 15 33.36 -50.39 -10.07
N SER A 16 33.15 -50.44 -11.38
CA SER A 16 31.88 -50.54 -12.08
C SER A 16 31.15 -51.83 -11.74
N PHE A 17 29.83 -51.77 -11.61
CA PHE A 17 28.96 -52.90 -11.92
C PHE A 17 27.67 -52.39 -12.57
N ALA A 18 27.36 -52.94 -13.73
CA ALA A 18 26.16 -52.71 -14.51
C ALA A 18 25.30 -53.99 -14.50
N SER A 19 24.07 -53.85 -15.01
CA SER A 19 23.10 -54.92 -15.38
C SER A 19 22.15 -55.33 -14.24
N SER A 20 20.83 -55.49 -14.39
CA SER A 20 19.90 -55.41 -15.54
C SER A 20 18.45 -55.52 -15.03
N ASN A 21 17.55 -54.85 -15.74
CA ASN A 21 16.09 -55.07 -15.92
C ASN A 21 15.38 -56.21 -15.15
N SER A 22 14.21 -55.90 -14.58
CA SER A 22 12.92 -56.25 -15.21
C SER A 22 11.71 -55.79 -14.38
N SER A 23 10.62 -55.60 -15.13
CA SER A 23 9.27 -55.15 -14.80
C SER A 23 8.58 -55.89 -13.64
N VAL A 24 7.63 -55.22 -12.97
CA VAL A 24 6.19 -55.56 -12.89
C VAL A 24 5.49 -54.51 -12.00
N ALA A 25 4.50 -53.80 -12.56
CA ALA A 25 3.45 -53.11 -11.78
C ALA A 25 2.39 -54.14 -11.36
N PRO A 26 1.62 -53.94 -10.27
CA PRO A 26 0.26 -53.43 -10.46
C PRO A 26 -0.23 -52.61 -9.21
N PRO A 27 -1.54 -52.43 -8.92
CA PRO A 27 -2.11 -51.09 -8.77
C PRO A 27 -2.62 -50.82 -7.35
N PHE A 28 -2.35 -49.65 -6.78
CA PHE A 28 -3.14 -49.15 -5.66
C PHE A 28 -3.63 -47.74 -5.92
N ALA A 29 -4.95 -47.67 -6.08
CA ALA A 29 -5.75 -46.48 -6.11
C ALA A 29 -6.03 -45.98 -4.68
N VAL A 30 -6.42 -44.70 -4.61
CA VAL A 30 -7.10 -44.01 -3.48
C VAL A 30 -6.17 -43.71 -2.29
N ALA A 31 -5.88 -42.46 -1.91
CA ALA A 31 -6.83 -41.39 -1.65
C ALA A 31 -6.28 -40.00 -2.00
N CYS A 32 -7.02 -39.26 -2.82
CA CYS A 32 -6.88 -37.82 -2.97
C CYS A 32 -7.62 -37.19 -1.78
N ALA A 33 -6.88 -36.76 -0.75
CA ALA A 33 -7.45 -35.95 0.32
C ALA A 33 -7.75 -34.55 -0.22
N ARG A 34 -8.96 -34.38 -0.76
CA ARG A 34 -9.57 -33.07 -0.98
C ARG A 34 -9.87 -32.47 0.39
N SER A 35 -8.98 -31.64 0.92
CA SER A 35 -9.36 -30.66 1.93
C SER A 35 -10.16 -29.56 1.21
N SER A 36 -11.47 -29.76 1.17
CA SER A 36 -12.42 -28.70 0.85
C SER A 36 -12.46 -27.72 2.02
N ILE A 37 -11.51 -26.78 2.05
CA ILE A 37 -11.69 -25.55 2.82
C ILE A 37 -12.57 -24.66 1.95
N SER A 38 -13.87 -24.70 2.27
CA SER A 38 -14.84 -23.69 1.87
C SER A 38 -14.40 -22.36 2.47
N ALA A 39 -13.64 -21.58 1.72
CA ALA A 39 -13.51 -20.17 1.96
C ALA A 39 -14.77 -19.52 1.39
N SER A 40 -15.76 -19.32 2.26
CA SER A 40 -16.90 -18.47 2.00
C SER A 40 -16.40 -17.07 1.62
N PHE A 41 -16.52 -16.74 0.34
CA PHE A 41 -16.29 -15.43 -0.23
C PHE A 41 -17.28 -14.43 0.38
N GLY A 42 -16.85 -13.69 1.40
CA GLY A 42 -17.52 -12.49 1.88
C GLY A 42 -17.15 -11.29 1.01
N SER A 43 -17.64 -11.29 -0.23
CA SER A 43 -17.57 -10.12 -1.11
C SER A 43 -18.65 -9.13 -0.72
N HIS A 44 -18.41 -8.22 0.23
CA HIS A 44 -19.29 -7.08 0.53
C HIS A 44 -18.43 -5.86 0.90
N TYR A 45 -17.81 -5.22 -0.11
CA TYR A 45 -17.38 -3.84 0.03
C TYR A 45 -18.56 -2.92 -0.26
N TYR A 46 -18.88 -2.08 0.72
CA TYR A 46 -20.02 -1.18 0.72
C TYR A 46 -19.72 0.06 -0.15
N LEU A 47 -20.39 0.14 -1.29
CA LEU A 47 -20.66 1.36 -2.03
C LEU A 47 -21.97 1.94 -1.46
N GLN A 48 -21.91 3.06 -0.74
CA GLN A 48 -23.05 3.97 -0.61
C GLN A 48 -22.54 5.41 -0.56
N GLN A 49 -22.36 5.97 -1.75
CA GLN A 49 -22.58 7.39 -1.97
C GLN A 49 -24.09 7.63 -1.85
N THR A 50 -24.55 8.28 -0.78
CA THR A 50 -25.91 8.77 -0.73
C THR A 50 -26.00 10.12 -1.43
N SER A 51 -26.44 10.07 -2.68
CA SER A 51 -27.01 11.18 -3.44
C SER A 51 -28.40 11.55 -2.87
N ARG A 52 -28.43 12.17 -1.69
CA ARG A 52 -29.65 12.76 -1.13
C ARG A 52 -29.30 13.99 -0.29
N ASP A 53 -28.86 15.09 -0.92
CA ASP A 53 -28.92 16.41 -0.29
C ASP A 53 -28.72 17.59 -1.26
N LYS A 54 -29.54 17.65 -2.31
CA LYS A 54 -29.56 18.82 -3.22
C LYS A 54 -30.96 19.41 -3.48
N ARG A 55 -31.93 19.18 -2.60
CA ARG A 55 -33.29 19.77 -2.73
C ARG A 55 -33.84 20.45 -1.47
N ALA A 56 -33.01 20.75 -0.47
CA ALA A 56 -33.43 21.45 0.74
C ALA A 56 -32.99 22.92 0.83
N HIS A 57 -32.20 23.44 -0.12
CA HIS A 57 -31.63 24.79 0.00
C HIS A 57 -32.35 25.92 -0.76
N HIS A 58 -33.45 25.64 -1.48
CA HIS A 58 -34.12 26.63 -2.35
C HIS A 58 -35.46 27.18 -1.83
N ARG A 59 -35.81 26.99 -0.54
CA ARG A 59 -37.02 27.56 0.07
C ARG A 59 -36.79 28.11 1.48
N ALA A 60 -35.92 29.11 1.58
CA ALA A 60 -35.84 29.98 2.75
C ALA A 60 -35.48 31.42 2.31
N LEU A 61 -36.27 31.95 1.38
CA LEU A 61 -36.29 33.36 1.01
C LEU A 61 -37.75 33.76 0.97
N GLN A 62 -38.07 34.87 1.63
CA GLN A 62 -39.42 35.42 1.89
C GLN A 62 -40.05 34.98 3.22
N ALA A 63 -39.60 35.59 4.32
CA ALA A 63 -40.49 36.26 5.27
C ALA A 63 -39.66 36.90 6.39
N ARG A 64 -39.49 38.23 6.36
CA ARG A 64 -39.89 39.15 7.44
C ARG A 64 -39.41 40.57 7.17
N LYS A 65 -40.38 41.47 7.14
CA LYS A 65 -40.24 42.91 7.04
C LYS A 65 -39.83 43.50 8.40
N SER A 66 -38.95 44.51 8.31
CA SER A 66 -38.88 45.76 9.08
C SER A 66 -39.09 45.73 10.61
N ILE A 67 -38.06 46.10 11.35
CA ILE A 67 -38.07 47.19 12.36
C ILE A 67 -36.65 47.78 12.38
N GLY A 68 -36.58 49.11 12.31
CA GLY A 68 -35.33 49.86 12.19
C GLY A 68 -34.56 49.98 13.50
N PHE A 69 -33.24 49.96 13.39
CA PHE A 69 -32.32 50.50 14.39
C PHE A 69 -31.16 51.16 13.63
N HIS A 70 -31.01 52.46 13.81
CA HIS A 70 -29.82 53.20 13.36
C HIS A 70 -28.67 52.90 14.32
N VAL A 71 -27.64 52.23 13.83
CA VAL A 71 -26.33 52.12 14.50
C VAL A 71 -25.31 52.73 13.54
N LEU A 72 -24.73 53.85 13.95
CA LEU A 72 -23.55 54.44 13.34
C LEU A 72 -22.37 53.50 13.62
N ALA A 73 -21.99 52.70 12.62
CA ALA A 73 -20.79 51.87 12.65
C ALA A 73 -19.74 52.47 11.71
N THR A 74 -18.65 52.90 12.32
CA THR A 74 -17.43 53.41 11.71
C THR A 74 -16.86 52.40 10.71
N ALA A 75 -16.55 52.86 9.50
CA ALA A 75 -15.93 52.05 8.46
C ALA A 75 -14.49 51.66 8.89
N ALA A 76 -14.33 50.43 9.34
CA ALA A 76 -13.03 49.76 9.37
C ALA A 76 -12.96 48.87 8.13
N GLU A 77 -12.06 49.21 7.22
CA GLU A 77 -11.69 48.35 6.09
C GLU A 77 -11.22 47.00 6.65
N ILE A 78 -12.00 45.95 6.40
CA ILE A 78 -11.60 44.57 6.67
C ILE A 78 -10.75 44.15 5.47
N PRO A 79 -9.44 43.92 5.63
CA PRO A 79 -8.65 43.32 4.56
C PRO A 79 -9.12 41.86 4.39
N THR A 80 -9.75 41.57 3.26
CA THR A 80 -10.03 40.21 2.80
C THR A 80 -8.70 39.55 2.43
N ALA A 81 -8.04 38.95 3.42
CA ALA A 81 -6.92 38.05 3.21
C ALA A 81 -7.48 36.72 2.69
N GLU A 82 -7.62 36.60 1.38
CA GLU A 82 -7.66 35.30 0.72
C GLU A 82 -6.31 34.62 1.01
N THR A 83 -6.29 33.83 2.07
CA THR A 83 -5.14 33.00 2.40
C THR A 83 -5.19 31.83 1.42
N GLU A 84 -4.61 32.02 0.23
CA GLU A 84 -4.20 30.90 -0.61
C GLU A 84 -3.21 30.08 0.21
N ASN A 85 -3.71 29.06 0.89
CA ASN A 85 -2.86 28.03 1.48
C ASN A 85 -2.13 27.37 0.31
N ALA A 86 -0.92 27.84 0.03
CA ALA A 86 0.00 27.18 -0.88
C ALA A 86 0.14 25.74 -0.39
N VAL A 87 -0.50 24.82 -1.09
CA VAL A 87 -0.39 23.39 -0.82
C VAL A 87 1.08 23.06 -1.10
N ASP A 88 1.82 22.72 -0.04
CA ASP A 88 3.21 22.32 -0.17
C ASP A 88 3.24 21.06 -1.05
N THR A 89 3.84 21.17 -2.23
CA THR A 89 3.84 20.12 -3.25
C THR A 89 5.25 19.57 -3.37
N GLN A 90 5.41 18.30 -2.99
CA GLN A 90 6.70 17.60 -3.09
C GLN A 90 6.76 16.66 -4.29
N PRO A 91 7.97 16.28 -4.75
CA PRO A 91 8.13 15.24 -5.75
C PRO A 91 7.66 13.88 -5.22
N ILE A 92 6.77 13.20 -5.95
CA ILE A 92 6.25 11.87 -5.56
C ILE A 92 7.37 10.84 -5.35
N LYS A 93 8.47 10.93 -6.08
CA LYS A 93 9.62 10.02 -5.89
C LYS A 93 10.21 10.13 -4.49
N GLU A 94 10.43 11.35 -4.01
CA GLU A 94 10.99 11.59 -2.68
C GLU A 94 10.06 11.02 -1.61
N PHE A 95 8.75 11.24 -1.77
CA PHE A 95 7.74 10.62 -0.92
C PHE A 95 7.83 9.08 -0.93
N LEU A 96 7.89 8.45 -2.10
CA LEU A 96 7.99 6.98 -2.21
C LEU A 96 9.31 6.43 -1.62
N GLU A 97 10.41 7.16 -1.75
CA GLU A 97 11.68 6.81 -1.10
C GLU A 97 11.58 6.84 0.42
N GLU A 98 10.87 7.82 0.98
CA GLU A 98 10.64 7.90 2.43
C GLU A 98 9.77 6.77 2.96
N LEU A 99 8.83 6.26 2.15
CA LEU A 99 8.00 5.10 2.52
C LEU A 99 8.80 3.81 2.72
N LYS A 100 10.06 3.74 2.28
CA LYS A 100 10.95 2.60 2.57
C LYS A 100 11.13 2.38 4.07
N SER A 101 11.03 3.44 4.87
CA SER A 101 11.11 3.37 6.34
C SER A 101 9.99 2.56 7.00
N LEU A 102 8.88 2.30 6.29
CA LEU A 102 7.75 1.51 6.81
C LEU A 102 8.08 0.01 6.93
N GLY A 103 9.20 -0.44 6.37
CA GLY A 103 9.58 -1.86 6.38
C GLY A 103 8.56 -2.73 5.66
N ARG A 104 7.94 -3.67 6.38
CA ARG A 104 7.02 -4.66 5.82
C ARG A 104 5.63 -4.06 5.64
N ILE A 105 5.17 -4.05 4.41
CA ILE A 105 3.86 -3.54 4.02
C ILE A 105 3.09 -4.56 3.20
N ARG A 106 1.79 -4.37 3.11
CA ARG A 106 0.92 -5.02 2.13
C ARG A 106 0.53 -4.00 1.09
N ILE A 107 0.91 -4.27 -0.15
CA ILE A 107 0.46 -3.53 -1.32
C ILE A 107 -0.88 -4.13 -1.74
N ILE A 108 -1.89 -3.28 -1.86
CA ILE A 108 -3.25 -3.64 -2.28
C ILE A 108 -3.59 -2.81 -3.52
N VAL A 109 -3.91 -3.50 -4.61
CA VAL A 109 -4.43 -2.89 -5.84
C VAL A 109 -5.82 -3.43 -6.09
N ASN A 110 -6.79 -2.53 -6.20
CA ASN A 110 -8.19 -2.87 -6.42
C ASN A 110 -8.65 -2.28 -7.76
N THR A 111 -9.08 -3.15 -8.67
CA THR A 111 -9.57 -2.79 -10.01
C THR A 111 -11.07 -2.46 -10.03
N GLY A 112 -11.75 -2.59 -8.89
CA GLY A 112 -13.20 -2.53 -8.75
C GLY A 112 -13.89 -3.88 -8.92
N VAL A 113 -13.25 -4.84 -9.60
CA VAL A 113 -13.77 -6.20 -9.81
C VAL A 113 -12.92 -7.26 -9.12
N GLY A 114 -11.62 -7.02 -8.99
CA GLY A 114 -10.68 -7.89 -8.33
C GLY A 114 -9.73 -7.09 -7.46
N VAL A 115 -9.31 -7.73 -6.37
CA VAL A 115 -8.32 -7.20 -5.43
C VAL A 115 -7.11 -8.13 -5.47
N LEU A 116 -5.94 -7.56 -5.68
CA LEU A 116 -4.67 -8.26 -5.55
C LEU A 116 -3.90 -7.65 -4.39
N GLU A 117 -3.44 -8.52 -3.49
CA GLU A 117 -2.69 -8.15 -2.31
C GLU A 117 -1.37 -8.92 -2.30
N SER A 118 -0.27 -8.23 -2.01
CA SER A 118 0.98 -8.90 -1.71
C SER A 118 1.71 -8.22 -0.57
N VAL A 119 2.46 -9.00 0.20
CA VAL A 119 3.24 -8.51 1.34
C VAL A 119 4.72 -8.48 0.95
N THR A 120 5.34 -7.31 1.11
CA THR A 120 6.70 -6.97 0.63
C THR A 120 7.26 -5.79 1.43
N SER A 121 8.50 -5.39 1.15
CA SER A 121 9.01 -4.04 1.47
C SER A 121 9.14 -3.17 0.20
N LEU A 122 9.31 -1.86 0.38
CA LEU A 122 9.58 -0.91 -0.72
C LEU A 122 11.08 -0.67 -0.97
N GLU A 123 11.97 -1.35 -0.26
CA GLU A 123 13.42 -1.09 -0.27
C GLU A 123 14.04 -1.15 -1.67
N LYS A 124 13.58 -2.11 -2.48
CA LYS A 124 14.04 -2.36 -3.85
C LYS A 124 13.31 -1.54 -4.92
N LEU A 125 12.60 -0.46 -4.56
CA LEU A 125 11.99 0.44 -5.54
C LEU A 125 13.04 1.00 -6.51
N PHE A 126 12.71 1.00 -7.80
CA PHE A 126 13.51 1.63 -8.85
C PHE A 126 12.61 2.33 -9.86
N TYR A 127 13.15 3.33 -10.55
CA TYR A 127 12.39 4.19 -11.45
C TYR A 127 12.81 3.98 -12.90
N HIS A 128 11.83 3.95 -13.79
CA HIS A 128 12.07 3.82 -15.21
C HIS A 128 11.12 4.70 -16.02
N ASN A 129 11.67 5.56 -16.87
CA ASN A 129 10.89 6.40 -17.77
C ASN A 129 10.54 5.64 -19.06
N VAL A 130 9.25 5.41 -19.29
CA VAL A 130 8.75 4.74 -20.51
C VAL A 130 8.33 5.79 -21.53
N PRO A 131 8.98 5.85 -22.71
CA PRO A 131 8.63 6.82 -23.75
C PRO A 131 7.14 6.80 -24.10
N GLY A 132 6.51 7.97 -24.14
CA GLY A 132 5.09 8.14 -24.47
C GLY A 132 4.10 7.76 -23.37
N LYS A 133 4.54 7.17 -22.25
CA LYS A 133 3.68 6.87 -21.09
C LYS A 133 4.03 7.69 -19.86
N GLY A 134 5.33 7.98 -19.67
CA GLY A 134 5.86 8.65 -18.49
C GLY A 134 6.60 7.69 -17.58
N GLU A 135 6.91 8.17 -16.38
CA GLU A 135 7.78 7.46 -15.45
C GLU A 135 7.04 6.54 -14.50
N TYR A 136 7.61 5.35 -14.30
CA TYR A 136 7.09 4.34 -13.38
C TYR A 136 8.00 4.21 -12.17
N ALA A 137 7.40 4.07 -10.99
CA ALA A 137 8.02 3.40 -9.87
C ALA A 137 7.75 1.90 -9.98
N ASN A 138 8.80 1.09 -9.87
CA ASN A 138 8.75 -0.35 -10.09
C ASN A 138 9.33 -1.07 -8.88
N LEU A 139 8.74 -2.21 -8.54
CA LEU A 139 9.23 -3.13 -7.53
C LEU A 139 9.16 -4.54 -8.10
N MET A 140 10.33 -5.17 -8.23
CA MET A 140 10.47 -6.56 -8.64
C MET A 140 11.14 -7.34 -7.52
N ASN A 141 10.37 -8.14 -6.81
CA ASN A 141 10.87 -9.05 -5.78
C ASN A 141 10.52 -10.50 -6.15
N LYS A 142 11.51 -11.24 -6.65
CA LYS A 142 11.34 -12.64 -7.07
C LYS A 142 11.08 -13.57 -5.90
N GLU A 143 11.69 -13.29 -4.75
CA GLU A 143 11.57 -14.10 -3.55
C GLU A 143 10.12 -14.05 -3.00
N GLU A 144 9.48 -12.88 -3.10
CA GLU A 144 8.10 -12.65 -2.66
C GLU A 144 7.07 -12.76 -3.80
N ASN A 145 7.53 -13.08 -5.01
CA ASN A 145 6.73 -13.14 -6.23
C ASN A 145 5.88 -11.86 -6.46
N VAL A 146 6.51 -10.70 -6.26
CA VAL A 146 5.90 -9.39 -6.47
C VAL A 146 6.51 -8.72 -7.69
N ASP A 147 5.64 -8.31 -8.59
CA ASP A 147 5.95 -7.37 -9.68
C ASP A 147 4.90 -6.25 -9.65
N PHE A 148 5.34 -5.06 -9.22
CA PHE A 148 4.47 -3.91 -9.00
C PHE A 148 4.97 -2.71 -9.81
N HIS A 149 4.04 -2.06 -10.52
CA HIS A 149 4.31 -0.90 -11.33
C HIS A 149 3.30 0.20 -11.03
N LEU A 150 3.81 1.40 -10.72
CA LEU A 150 3.00 2.58 -10.45
C LEU A 150 3.40 3.70 -11.42
N LEU A 151 2.46 4.12 -12.26
CA LEU A 151 2.66 5.24 -13.18
C LEU A 151 2.58 6.56 -12.41
N LEU A 152 3.73 7.20 -12.18
CA LEU A 152 3.85 8.36 -11.30
C LEU A 152 3.02 9.57 -11.76
N PRO A 153 2.98 9.95 -13.06
CA PRO A 153 2.19 11.09 -13.51
C PRO A 153 0.67 10.97 -13.26
N LYS A 154 0.17 9.78 -12.95
CA LYS A 154 -1.24 9.54 -12.66
C LYS A 154 -1.60 9.62 -11.18
N VAL A 155 -0.61 9.73 -10.29
CA VAL A 155 -0.84 9.84 -8.86
C VAL A 155 -0.86 11.30 -8.47
N LYS A 156 -1.99 11.74 -7.92
CA LYS A 156 -2.25 13.14 -7.55
C LYS A 156 -1.86 13.42 -6.10
N SER A 157 -2.14 12.49 -5.20
CA SER A 157 -1.96 12.68 -3.77
C SER A 157 -1.79 11.37 -3.03
N ALA A 158 -1.35 11.44 -1.78
CA ALA A 158 -1.36 10.35 -0.83
C ALA A 158 -2.16 10.74 0.42
N LYS A 159 -2.96 9.81 0.93
CA LYS A 159 -3.75 10.01 2.14
C LYS A 159 -3.40 8.98 3.20
N PHE A 160 -2.97 9.46 4.36
CA PHE A 160 -2.71 8.64 5.53
C PHE A 160 -4.03 8.32 6.24
N THR A 161 -4.15 7.12 6.79
CA THR A 161 -5.36 6.71 7.51
C THR A 161 -5.00 5.71 8.60
N LYS A 162 -5.48 5.98 9.82
CA LYS A 162 -5.48 5.02 10.93
C LYS A 162 -6.86 4.38 11.04
N GLY A 163 -6.90 3.08 11.31
CA GLY A 163 -8.13 2.30 11.35
C GLY A 163 -8.03 1.13 12.32
N LYS A 164 -9.00 0.21 12.23
CA LYS A 164 -8.99 -1.04 12.99
C LYS A 164 -9.35 -2.20 12.05
N SER A 165 -8.62 -3.31 12.18
CA SER A 165 -8.97 -4.57 11.54
C SER A 165 -10.31 -5.06 12.04
N MET A 166 -11.15 -5.56 11.12
CA MET A 166 -12.43 -6.20 11.46
C MET A 166 -12.23 -7.45 12.31
N THR A 167 -11.10 -8.13 12.12
CA THR A 167 -10.74 -9.32 12.90
C THR A 167 -9.80 -8.89 14.02
N GLY A 168 -10.32 -8.82 15.24
CA GLY A 168 -9.52 -8.67 16.46
C GLY A 168 -9.20 -7.23 16.90
N ASN A 169 -9.84 -6.20 16.33
CA ASN A 169 -9.67 -4.79 16.74
C ASN A 169 -8.21 -4.29 16.70
N ILE A 170 -7.37 -4.91 15.86
CA ILE A 170 -5.96 -4.56 15.70
C ILE A 170 -5.88 -3.18 15.01
N PRO A 171 -5.13 -2.20 15.55
CA PRO A 171 -4.90 -0.93 14.86
C PRO A 171 -4.27 -1.15 13.48
N THR A 172 -4.72 -0.40 12.47
CA THR A 172 -4.18 -0.50 11.10
C THR A 172 -3.69 0.87 10.63
N TYR A 173 -2.58 0.90 9.92
CA TYR A 173 -1.94 2.12 9.42
C TYR A 173 -1.82 2.02 7.90
N MET A 174 -2.47 2.93 7.18
CA MET A 174 -2.63 2.85 5.73
C MET A 174 -2.23 4.15 5.05
N ILE A 175 -1.62 4.02 3.89
CA ILE A 175 -1.36 5.12 2.95
C ILE A 175 -2.07 4.79 1.64
N ARG A 176 -3.00 5.63 1.22
CA ARG A 176 -3.71 5.50 -0.06
C ARG A 176 -3.14 6.46 -1.08
N LEU A 177 -2.61 5.94 -2.18
CA LEU A 177 -2.22 6.75 -3.33
C LEU A 177 -3.48 6.99 -4.18
N LEU A 178 -3.83 8.25 -4.38
CA LEU A 178 -5.01 8.66 -5.13
C LEU A 178 -4.60 9.13 -6.52
N ASP A 179 -5.39 8.73 -7.52
CA ASP A 179 -5.19 9.15 -8.90
C ASP A 179 -5.82 10.52 -9.21
N ASP A 180 -5.73 10.94 -10.47
CA ASP A 180 -6.35 12.16 -10.98
C ASP A 180 -7.87 12.26 -10.76
N GLU A 181 -8.54 11.12 -10.57
CA GLU A 181 -9.99 11.00 -10.35
C GLU A 181 -10.34 10.81 -8.86
N GLU A 182 -9.37 11.00 -7.95
CA GLU A 182 -9.51 10.75 -6.51
C GLU A 182 -9.83 9.28 -6.16
N LYS A 183 -9.54 8.34 -7.08
CA LYS A 183 -9.67 6.90 -6.84
C LYS A 183 -8.34 6.35 -6.33
N ALA A 184 -8.42 5.31 -5.50
CA ALA A 184 -7.21 4.66 -4.98
C ALA A 184 -6.50 3.88 -6.10
N ALA A 185 -5.35 4.38 -6.54
CA ALA A 185 -4.45 3.69 -7.46
C ALA A 185 -3.75 2.50 -6.78
N ALA A 186 -3.33 2.70 -5.52
CA ALA A 186 -2.76 1.67 -4.67
C ALA A 186 -2.98 2.03 -3.20
N LEU A 187 -2.99 1.02 -2.34
CA LEU A 187 -2.99 1.17 -0.89
C LEU A 187 -1.80 0.41 -0.31
N PHE A 188 -1.04 1.07 0.57
CA PHE A 188 0.02 0.48 1.36
C PHE A 188 -0.46 0.37 2.81
N LEU A 189 -0.63 -0.86 3.29
CA LEU A 189 -0.97 -1.15 4.68
C LEU A 189 0.31 -1.58 5.40
N VAL A 190 0.66 -0.92 6.51
CA VAL A 190 1.76 -1.40 7.36
C VAL A 190 1.35 -2.74 7.95
N MET A 191 2.21 -3.75 7.82
CA MET A 191 1.86 -5.13 8.13
C MET A 191 2.53 -5.63 9.41
N TRP A 192 1.70 -6.05 10.36
CA TRP A 192 2.16 -6.78 11.53
C TRP A 192 2.83 -8.12 11.17
N LYS A 193 3.65 -8.62 12.09
CA LYS A 193 4.38 -9.89 11.98
C LYS A 193 3.42 -11.06 11.69
N PRO A 194 3.79 -11.98 10.79
CA PRO A 194 3.05 -13.22 10.60
C PRO A 194 2.75 -13.92 11.92
N ASP A 195 1.60 -14.57 12.01
CA ASP A 195 1.19 -15.40 13.16
C ASP A 195 1.07 -14.65 14.52
N THR A 196 1.08 -13.31 14.50
CA THR A 196 0.82 -12.48 15.69
C THR A 196 -0.56 -11.83 15.66
N LYS A 197 -1.04 -11.39 16.82
CA LYS A 197 -2.30 -10.64 16.97
C LYS A 197 -2.10 -9.14 16.82
N GLY A 198 -1.45 -8.72 15.73
CA GLY A 198 -1.22 -7.31 15.44
C GLY A 198 0.06 -6.72 16.04
N GLU A 199 1.08 -7.55 16.25
CA GLU A 199 2.39 -7.07 16.70
C GLU A 199 3.21 -6.59 15.50
N TYR A 200 3.57 -5.31 15.47
CA TYR A 200 4.39 -4.71 14.43
C TYR A 200 5.88 -4.96 14.66
N ASP A 201 6.69 -4.85 13.60
CA ASP A 201 8.14 -4.82 13.78
C ASP A 201 8.57 -3.51 14.46
N GLU A 202 9.71 -3.55 15.16
CA GLU A 202 10.25 -2.39 15.86
C GLU A 202 10.44 -1.21 14.89
N GLY A 203 9.93 -0.04 15.26
CA GLY A 203 10.05 1.19 14.48
C GLY A 203 9.04 1.36 13.34
N GLN A 204 8.24 0.34 12.97
CA GLN A 204 7.30 0.46 11.84
C GLN A 204 6.18 1.47 12.10
N VAL A 205 5.61 1.44 13.31
CA VAL A 205 4.51 2.34 13.67
C VAL A 205 5.04 3.75 13.87
N GLU A 206 6.21 3.89 14.49
CA GLU A 206 6.91 5.15 14.69
C GLU A 206 7.29 5.80 13.34
N ALA A 207 7.75 5.01 12.37
CA ALA A 207 8.03 5.47 11.02
C ALA A 207 6.76 6.00 10.34
N PHE A 208 5.63 5.29 10.46
CA PHE A 208 4.34 5.75 9.94
C PHE A 208 3.91 7.08 10.60
N GLU A 209 3.96 7.17 11.93
CA GLU A 209 3.56 8.39 12.65
C GLU A 209 4.51 9.56 12.34
N SER A 210 5.80 9.28 12.11
CA SER A 210 6.77 10.29 11.68
C SER A 210 6.45 10.83 10.28
N LEU A 211 6.13 9.95 9.33
CA LEU A 211 5.70 10.34 7.98
C LEU A 211 4.39 11.12 8.01
N LEU A 212 3.43 10.68 8.83
CA LEU A 212 2.17 11.39 9.04
C LEU A 212 2.41 12.79 9.63
N GLY A 213 3.28 12.91 10.63
CA GLY A 213 3.64 14.19 11.23
C GLY A 213 4.34 15.14 10.24
N LYS A 214 5.17 14.58 9.34
CA LYS A 214 5.89 15.34 8.32
C LYS A 214 4.97 15.82 7.19
N HIS A 215 4.12 14.94 6.68
CA HIS A 215 3.35 15.16 5.45
C HIS A 215 1.89 15.58 5.69
N GLY A 216 1.40 15.46 6.93
CA GLY A 216 0.00 15.63 7.29
C GLY A 216 -0.89 14.49 6.79
N ASP A 217 -2.20 14.63 7.02
CA ASP A 217 -3.19 13.61 6.65
C ASP A 217 -3.27 13.37 5.13
N THR A 218 -3.00 14.40 4.33
CA THR A 218 -3.03 14.33 2.87
C THR A 218 -1.90 15.15 2.29
N CYS A 219 -1.09 14.51 1.47
CA CYS A 219 0.03 15.13 0.75
C CYS A 219 -0.28 15.16 -0.75
N TYR A 220 -0.08 16.31 -1.39
CA TYR A 220 -0.26 16.48 -2.82
C TYR A 220 1.09 16.51 -3.54
N PHE A 221 1.14 15.90 -4.72
CA PHE A 221 2.37 15.81 -5.48
C PHE A 221 2.44 16.85 -6.58
N LYS A 222 3.66 17.34 -6.82
CA LYS A 222 3.94 18.15 -8.00
C LYS A 222 3.82 17.28 -9.25
N LYS A 223 3.07 17.78 -10.24
CA LYS A 223 2.95 17.16 -11.57
C LYS A 223 4.11 17.54 -12.47
#